data_AF-A0A9D1SXW7-F1
#
_entry.id   AF-A0A9D1SXW7-F1
#
_cell.length_a   1.000
_cell.length_b   1.000
_cell.length_c   1.000
_cell.angle_alpha   90.00
_cell.angle_beta   90.00
_cell.angle_gamma   90.00
#
_symmetry.space_group_name_H-M   'P 1'
#
loop_
_entity.id
_entity.type
_entity.pdbx_description
1 polymer ?
#
loop_
_entity_poly.entity_id
_entity_poly.type
_entity_poly.pdbx_seq_one_letter_code
_entity_poly.pdbx_strand_id
1 'polypeptide(L)'
;MEDMQLVILMGGKATRLAPLSYSLPKGLLTINSKPAIFNMMSEYIKRGLSDIIFVVSPSNESIVKSFVEKSFEGLKVKYVVQNDPKGPLHAFQLCKDYITKPTLLLLGDTLCEADLDYSYDWLGYMTISDNSHNRWCLIKTNSNEDVTGIIDKPDYTPETNKVLIGLYNFRNPAVLKECLSKNYELHRGELQLSSMIEEYSKKVQMKGLLIKSWYDTGTLRDYNQTMAKNIAGRSFNRFRLDEFGVLTKESEYGKLKTEIKWLDTIQHSDLAFLIPQFFGYTIDGNKTTYKTEMVNGKTLTEYFNFYEISEDNWAYIFDKLLKTGCLMWSRKAPEGSPDIKELSKYMYITKTLDRIKEWERQDILEKEYIFANGEKLLGFNGAFKKLENRINKLVETSQDYYSIIHGDICFSNVIYFPETNTFKFIDPRGNFGVDTIYGDSRYDVAKTRHNYHGLYDYITLDMFKLKEKAPDDFEYSFFTGKMINPILFDNIVEKYGYNVDDIELIEGLLFISMIPLHSEDKEAQIMYYITGLKCLNNQIEKEETTL
;
A
#
# COMPACT_ATOMS: atom_id res chain seq x y z
N MET A 1 14.73 15.88 12.50
CA MET A 1 15.64 14.80 12.00
C MET A 1 16.53 15.23 10.85
N GLU A 2 16.53 16.52 10.47
CA GLU A 2 17.27 17.02 9.30
C GLU A 2 18.79 16.78 9.35
N ASP A 3 19.35 16.64 10.55
CA ASP A 3 20.78 16.39 10.77
C ASP A 3 21.11 14.92 11.14
N MET A 4 20.29 13.96 10.70
CA MET A 4 20.54 12.53 10.87
C MET A 4 20.65 11.80 9.53
N GLN A 5 21.39 10.69 9.53
CA GLN A 5 21.47 9.74 8.41
C GLN A 5 20.66 8.49 8.71
N LEU A 6 19.94 7.98 7.73
CA LEU A 6 19.32 6.66 7.79
C LEU A 6 20.13 5.68 6.94
N VAL A 7 20.66 4.64 7.57
CA VAL A 7 21.33 3.53 6.88
C VAL A 7 20.39 2.34 6.82
N ILE A 8 20.10 1.83 5.63
CA ILE A 8 19.21 0.68 5.44
C ILE A 8 19.97 -0.48 4.81
N LEU A 9 20.01 -1.63 5.50
CA LEU A 9 20.74 -2.81 5.05
C LEU A 9 19.83 -3.78 4.27
N MET A 10 19.99 -3.84 2.95
CA MET A 10 19.22 -4.69 2.02
C MET A 10 20.11 -5.62 1.16
N GLY A 11 21.37 -5.82 1.54
CA GLY A 11 22.36 -6.57 0.75
C GLY A 11 22.27 -8.10 0.82
N GLY A 12 21.51 -8.66 1.76
CA GLY A 12 21.46 -10.10 1.99
C GLY A 12 20.75 -10.90 0.89
N LYS A 13 21.30 -12.07 0.53
CA LYS A 13 20.60 -13.05 -0.32
C LYS A 13 19.43 -13.61 0.47
N ALA A 14 18.23 -13.44 -0.06
CA ALA A 14 17.00 -13.75 0.65
C ALA A 14 16.62 -15.24 0.58
N THR A 15 17.59 -16.13 0.72
CA THR A 15 17.46 -17.58 0.47
C THR A 15 16.41 -18.27 1.34
N ARG A 16 16.18 -17.81 2.58
CA ARG A 16 15.16 -18.34 3.49
C ARG A 16 13.71 -17.99 3.10
N LEU A 17 13.55 -17.03 2.18
CA LEU A 17 12.26 -16.63 1.60
C LEU A 17 12.10 -17.16 0.17
N ALA A 18 13.05 -17.95 -0.35
CA ALA A 18 12.87 -18.60 -1.63
C ALA A 18 11.62 -19.51 -1.57
N PRO A 19 10.68 -19.41 -2.53
CA PRO A 19 10.81 -18.74 -3.83
C PRO A 19 10.39 -17.25 -3.92
N LEU A 20 9.75 -16.68 -2.89
CA LEU A 20 9.21 -15.30 -2.93
C LEU A 20 10.27 -14.22 -3.19
N SER A 21 11.52 -14.49 -2.85
CA SER A 21 12.62 -13.54 -2.92
C SER A 21 13.50 -13.64 -4.17
N TYR A 22 13.12 -14.47 -5.15
CA TYR A 22 13.85 -14.58 -6.42
C TYR A 22 13.78 -13.31 -7.27
N SER A 23 12.70 -12.53 -7.14
CA SER A 23 12.45 -11.34 -7.95
C SER A 23 12.52 -10.00 -7.20
N LEU A 24 12.50 -10.02 -5.86
CA LEU A 24 12.48 -8.80 -5.03
C LEU A 24 13.45 -8.89 -3.83
N PRO A 25 14.11 -7.78 -3.46
CA PRO A 25 14.77 -7.64 -2.17
C PRO A 25 13.76 -7.82 -1.02
N LYS A 26 14.20 -8.39 0.10
CA LYS A 26 13.32 -8.62 1.27
C LYS A 26 12.54 -7.38 1.72
N GLY A 27 13.22 -6.24 1.83
CA GLY A 27 12.57 -5.00 2.26
C GLY A 27 11.57 -4.42 1.27
N LEU A 28 11.55 -4.91 0.03
CA LEU A 28 10.53 -4.59 -0.96
C LEU A 28 9.39 -5.61 -1.03
N LEU A 29 9.41 -6.66 -0.20
CA LEU A 29 8.24 -7.51 -0.05
C LEU A 29 7.09 -6.67 0.50
N THR A 30 5.92 -6.92 -0.07
CA THR A 30 4.74 -6.07 0.08
C THR A 30 3.89 -6.57 1.24
N ILE A 31 3.50 -5.66 2.12
CA ILE A 31 2.55 -5.90 3.19
C ILE A 31 1.39 -4.93 3.02
N ASN A 32 0.18 -5.48 2.83
CA ASN A 32 -1.02 -4.70 2.51
C ASN A 32 -0.80 -3.79 1.29
N SER A 33 -0.25 -4.35 0.21
CA SER A 33 0.04 -3.65 -1.06
C SER A 33 1.09 -2.53 -0.96
N LYS A 34 1.82 -2.41 0.16
CA LYS A 34 2.94 -1.47 0.38
C LYS A 34 4.24 -2.23 0.63
N PRO A 35 5.37 -1.89 -0.01
CA PRO A 35 6.67 -2.43 0.37
C PRO A 35 6.91 -2.22 1.86
N ALA A 36 7.41 -3.23 2.56
CA ALA A 36 7.66 -3.16 4.00
C ALA A 36 8.46 -1.90 4.38
N ILE A 37 9.53 -1.64 3.64
CA ILE A 37 10.40 -0.49 3.87
C ILE A 37 9.71 0.87 3.62
N PHE A 38 8.65 0.91 2.79
CA PHE A 38 7.94 2.14 2.46
C PHE A 38 7.38 2.79 3.71
N ASN A 39 6.61 2.05 4.52
CA ASN A 39 5.98 2.59 5.73
C ASN A 39 7.00 3.17 6.71
N MET A 40 8.12 2.48 6.89
CA MET A 40 9.21 2.92 7.76
C MET A 40 9.84 4.22 7.25
N MET A 41 10.13 4.29 5.94
CA MET A 41 10.75 5.47 5.34
C MET A 41 9.81 6.67 5.32
N SER A 42 8.54 6.49 4.96
CA SER A 42 7.56 7.58 4.87
C SER A 42 7.46 8.34 6.19
N GLU A 43 7.41 7.63 7.32
CA GLU A 43 7.35 8.25 8.65
C GLU A 43 8.59 9.11 8.95
N TYR A 44 9.78 8.62 8.59
CA TYR A 44 11.04 9.35 8.85
C TYR A 44 11.22 10.55 7.92
N ILE A 45 10.85 10.40 6.66
CA ILE A 45 10.93 11.45 5.64
C ILE A 45 9.97 12.60 5.99
N LYS A 46 8.73 12.29 6.41
CA LYS A 46 7.76 13.30 6.90
C LYS A 46 8.31 14.16 8.04
N ARG A 47 9.13 13.57 8.91
CA ARG A 47 9.77 14.26 10.04
C ARG A 47 11.11 14.93 9.68
N GLY A 48 11.41 15.07 8.38
CA GLY A 48 12.53 15.84 7.83
C GLY A 48 13.81 15.06 7.57
N LEU A 49 13.81 13.73 7.66
CA LEU A 49 15.00 12.94 7.30
C LEU A 49 15.16 12.89 5.78
N SER A 50 16.31 13.34 5.28
CA SER A 50 16.57 13.43 3.83
C SER A 50 17.89 12.77 3.39
N ASP A 51 18.75 12.34 4.31
CA ASP A 51 20.07 11.77 4.04
C ASP A 51 20.05 10.26 4.28
N ILE A 52 20.00 9.47 3.20
CA ILE A 52 19.74 8.02 3.26
C ILE A 52 20.84 7.25 2.54
N ILE A 53 21.30 6.17 3.15
CA ILE A 53 22.29 5.26 2.61
C ILE A 53 21.67 3.86 2.53
N PHE A 54 21.51 3.33 1.32
CA PHE A 54 21.10 1.97 1.09
C PHE A 54 22.31 1.08 0.85
N VAL A 55 22.35 -0.09 1.51
CA VAL A 55 23.27 -1.16 1.16
C VAL A 55 22.48 -2.23 0.40
N VAL A 56 22.83 -2.49 -0.86
CA VAL A 56 22.07 -3.37 -1.76
C VAL A 56 22.96 -4.45 -2.36
N SER A 57 22.38 -5.57 -2.76
CA SER A 57 23.11 -6.53 -3.61
C SER A 57 23.17 -6.02 -5.05
N PRO A 58 24.13 -6.46 -5.88
CA PRO A 58 24.22 -6.06 -7.29
C PRO A 58 22.93 -6.29 -8.08
N SER A 59 22.22 -7.39 -7.78
CA SER A 59 20.93 -7.74 -8.43
C SER A 59 19.77 -6.83 -8.02
N ASN A 60 19.89 -6.12 -6.91
CA ASN A 60 18.81 -5.38 -6.26
C ASN A 60 18.94 -3.87 -6.41
N GLU A 61 20.07 -3.37 -6.91
CA GLU A 61 20.36 -1.94 -6.96
C GLU A 61 19.34 -1.18 -7.83
N SER A 62 19.07 -1.66 -9.05
CA SER A 62 18.14 -1.00 -9.97
C SER A 62 16.72 -0.92 -9.40
N ILE A 63 16.23 -2.00 -8.81
CA ILE A 63 14.86 -2.07 -8.29
C ILE A 63 14.68 -1.22 -7.02
N VAL A 64 15.66 -1.18 -6.13
CA VAL A 64 15.61 -0.29 -4.94
C VAL A 64 15.72 1.16 -5.37
N LYS A 65 16.56 1.48 -6.37
CA LYS A 65 16.65 2.84 -6.91
C LYS A 65 15.33 3.30 -7.52
N SER A 66 14.75 2.47 -8.40
CA SER A 66 13.45 2.71 -9.02
C SER A 66 12.34 2.89 -7.98
N PHE A 67 12.32 2.06 -6.93
CA PHE A 67 11.37 2.22 -5.82
C PHE A 67 11.51 3.57 -5.12
N VAL A 68 12.72 3.97 -4.70
CA VAL A 68 12.92 5.22 -3.96
C VAL A 68 12.54 6.44 -4.82
N GLU A 69 12.93 6.46 -6.10
CA GLU A 69 12.59 7.54 -7.04
C GLU A 69 11.07 7.67 -7.29
N LYS A 70 10.33 6.56 -7.23
CA LYS A 70 8.87 6.52 -7.35
C LYS A 70 8.15 6.77 -6.03
N SER A 71 8.80 6.55 -4.90
CA SER A 71 8.12 6.63 -3.61
C SER A 71 8.35 7.95 -2.91
N PHE A 72 9.46 8.63 -3.18
CA PHE A 72 9.89 9.79 -2.41
C PHE A 72 10.61 10.84 -3.27
N GLU A 73 10.39 12.11 -2.96
CA GLU A 73 11.05 13.25 -3.62
C GLU A 73 12.04 13.95 -2.65
N GLY A 74 13.10 14.55 -3.20
CA GLY A 74 13.99 15.45 -2.44
C GLY A 74 14.99 14.74 -1.51
N LEU A 75 15.10 13.41 -1.61
CA LEU A 75 16.05 12.64 -0.82
C LEU A 75 17.46 12.69 -1.41
N LYS A 76 18.46 12.80 -0.53
CA LYS A 76 19.88 12.56 -0.82
C LYS A 76 20.19 11.09 -0.56
N VAL A 77 20.15 10.29 -1.62
CA VAL A 77 20.28 8.83 -1.50
C VAL A 77 21.64 8.37 -2.02
N LYS A 78 22.34 7.57 -1.21
CA LYS A 78 23.57 6.87 -1.59
C LYS A 78 23.28 5.37 -1.67
N TYR A 79 23.62 4.75 -2.79
CA TYR A 79 23.59 3.28 -2.94
C TYR A 79 25.00 2.73 -2.79
N VAL A 80 25.15 1.76 -1.89
CA VAL A 80 26.40 1.07 -1.59
C VAL A 80 26.21 -0.41 -1.93
N VAL A 81 26.96 -0.91 -2.91
CA VAL A 81 26.80 -2.28 -3.40
C VAL A 81 27.60 -3.26 -2.55
N GLN A 82 26.91 -4.24 -1.96
CA GLN A 82 27.49 -5.38 -1.27
C GLN A 82 27.67 -6.55 -2.26
N ASN A 83 28.84 -6.61 -2.90
CA ASN A 83 29.15 -7.67 -3.89
C ASN A 83 29.19 -9.08 -3.27
N ASP A 84 29.77 -9.20 -2.07
CA ASP A 84 29.90 -10.47 -1.35
C ASP A 84 29.20 -10.37 0.03
N PRO A 85 28.05 -11.05 0.22
CA PRO A 85 27.24 -10.92 1.42
C PRO A 85 27.85 -11.70 2.60
N LYS A 86 28.86 -11.12 3.25
CA LYS A 86 29.53 -11.65 4.46
C LYS A 86 28.78 -11.37 5.77
N GLY A 87 27.48 -11.05 5.72
CA GLY A 87 26.66 -10.74 6.89
C GLY A 87 26.29 -9.26 7.07
N PRO A 88 25.43 -8.94 8.05
CA PRO A 88 24.89 -7.59 8.27
C PRO A 88 25.95 -6.58 8.74
N LEU A 89 26.95 -7.00 9.53
CA LEU A 89 28.03 -6.10 9.90
C LEU A 89 28.86 -5.69 8.68
N HIS A 90 29.19 -6.64 7.79
CA HIS A 90 29.90 -6.32 6.54
C HIS A 90 29.16 -5.26 5.73
N ALA A 91 27.84 -5.39 5.59
CA ALA A 91 27.00 -4.41 4.92
C ALA A 91 27.16 -3.03 5.54
N PHE A 92 27.12 -2.94 6.87
CA PHE A 92 27.26 -1.66 7.58
C PHE A 92 28.70 -1.09 7.50
N GLN A 93 29.72 -1.93 7.51
CA GLN A 93 31.12 -1.49 7.35
C GLN A 93 31.37 -0.81 6.00
N LEU A 94 30.68 -1.23 4.93
CA LEU A 94 30.75 -0.57 3.61
C LEU A 94 30.25 0.89 3.65
N CYS A 95 29.46 1.26 4.67
CA CYS A 95 28.96 2.62 4.84
C CYS A 95 29.91 3.55 5.60
N LYS A 96 31.01 3.04 6.18
CA LYS A 96 31.83 3.78 7.16
C LYS A 96 32.29 5.17 6.67
N ASP A 97 32.65 5.28 5.40
CA ASP A 97 33.21 6.51 4.84
C ASP A 97 32.11 7.56 4.55
N TYR A 98 30.86 7.13 4.48
CA TYR A 98 29.69 7.97 4.20
C TYR A 98 28.95 8.43 5.47
N ILE A 99 29.18 7.76 6.60
CA ILE A 99 28.64 8.19 7.89
C ILE A 99 29.29 9.52 8.24
N THR A 100 28.53 10.56 8.53
CA THR A 100 29.07 11.87 8.93
C THR A 100 28.24 12.52 10.04
N LYS A 101 27.06 11.97 10.31
CA LYS A 101 26.05 12.48 11.23
C LYS A 101 25.59 11.37 12.18
N PRO A 102 24.84 11.71 13.24
CA PRO A 102 24.03 10.73 13.96
C PRO A 102 23.29 9.81 12.98
N THR A 103 23.37 8.50 13.20
CA THR A 103 22.94 7.47 12.26
C THR A 103 21.86 6.60 12.88
N LEU A 104 20.70 6.53 12.24
CA LEU A 104 19.69 5.52 12.46
C LEU A 104 19.99 4.33 11.53
N LEU A 105 20.19 3.14 12.09
CA LEU A 105 20.40 1.91 11.34
C LEU A 105 19.11 1.09 11.34
N LEU A 106 18.65 0.72 10.14
CA LEU A 106 17.48 -0.13 9.91
C LEU A 106 17.87 -1.37 9.10
N LEU A 107 17.53 -2.56 9.59
CA LEU A 107 17.63 -3.78 8.79
C LEU A 107 16.44 -3.87 7.83
N GLY A 108 16.69 -4.29 6.59
CA GLY A 108 15.67 -4.31 5.53
C GLY A 108 14.54 -5.32 5.75
N ASP A 109 14.60 -6.19 6.75
CA ASP A 109 13.55 -7.14 7.13
C ASP A 109 12.77 -6.73 8.40
N THR A 110 13.10 -5.59 8.99
CA THR A 110 12.46 -5.06 10.20
C THR A 110 11.31 -4.12 9.85
N LEU A 111 10.10 -4.50 10.29
CA LEU A 111 8.93 -3.62 10.33
C LEU A 111 8.56 -3.31 11.77
N CYS A 112 8.39 -2.04 12.13
CA CYS A 112 7.98 -1.68 13.47
C CYS A 112 7.28 -0.33 13.55
N GLU A 113 6.38 -0.19 14.52
CA GLU A 113 5.87 1.12 14.94
C GLU A 113 6.49 1.49 16.27
N ALA A 114 7.05 2.70 16.33
CA ALA A 114 7.78 3.14 17.51
C ALA A 114 7.71 4.65 17.68
N ASP A 115 7.54 5.07 18.94
CA ASP A 115 7.82 6.43 19.37
C ASP A 115 9.33 6.54 19.63
N LEU A 116 10.06 7.01 18.63
CA LEU A 116 11.52 7.07 18.69
C LEU A 116 12.01 8.36 19.36
N ASP A 117 12.89 8.19 20.34
CA ASP A 117 13.58 9.28 21.02
C ASP A 117 15.01 9.42 20.47
N TYR A 118 15.28 10.50 19.76
CA TYR A 118 16.60 10.72 19.13
C TYR A 118 17.61 11.43 20.05
N SER A 119 17.26 11.69 21.31
CA SER A 119 18.09 12.44 22.26
C SER A 119 19.26 11.65 22.85
N TYR A 120 19.26 10.32 22.74
CA TYR A 120 20.33 9.44 23.21
C TYR A 120 20.56 8.25 22.25
N ASP A 121 21.70 7.58 22.41
CA ASP A 121 22.00 6.32 21.73
C ASP A 121 21.13 5.19 22.28
N TRP A 122 20.51 4.41 21.40
CA TRP A 122 19.66 3.30 21.83
C TRP A 122 19.66 2.12 20.89
N LEU A 123 19.29 0.98 21.47
CA LEU A 123 19.04 -0.28 20.76
C LEU A 123 17.57 -0.65 20.89
N GLY A 124 16.86 -0.72 19.76
CA GLY A 124 15.45 -1.08 19.72
C GLY A 124 15.30 -2.57 20.06
N TYR A 125 14.43 -2.87 21.03
CA TYR A 125 14.16 -4.23 21.45
C TYR A 125 12.67 -4.50 21.61
N MET A 126 12.30 -5.78 21.56
CA MET A 126 11.00 -6.29 21.97
C MET A 126 11.18 -7.44 22.97
N THR A 127 10.20 -7.61 23.85
CA THR A 127 10.18 -8.72 24.80
C THR A 127 9.52 -9.93 24.16
N ILE A 128 10.23 -11.04 24.03
CA ILE A 128 9.65 -12.32 23.60
C ILE A 128 9.20 -13.15 24.80
N SER A 129 8.12 -13.91 24.64
CA SER A 129 7.60 -14.83 25.66
C SER A 129 7.83 -16.31 25.32
N ASP A 130 8.38 -16.59 24.14
CA ASP A 130 8.67 -17.95 23.67
C ASP A 130 10.14 -18.34 23.88
N ASN A 131 10.45 -19.63 23.66
CA ASN A 131 11.80 -20.17 23.79
C ASN A 131 12.66 -19.97 22.53
N SER A 132 12.38 -18.96 21.70
CA SER A 132 13.08 -18.75 20.43
C SER A 132 14.35 -17.90 20.52
N HIS A 133 14.91 -17.73 21.72
CA HIS A 133 16.10 -16.90 22.02
C HIS A 133 17.33 -17.23 21.16
N ASN A 134 17.54 -18.49 20.81
CA ASN A 134 18.70 -18.94 20.00
C ASN A 134 18.70 -18.41 18.56
N ARG A 135 17.60 -17.80 18.10
CA ARG A 135 17.50 -17.16 16.78
C ARG A 135 17.97 -15.70 16.79
N TRP A 136 18.01 -15.09 17.98
CA TRP A 136 18.03 -13.63 18.12
C TRP A 136 19.27 -13.13 18.85
N CYS A 137 19.58 -11.86 18.64
CA CYS A 137 20.49 -11.13 19.51
C CYS A 137 19.68 -10.48 20.65
N LEU A 138 20.11 -10.66 21.89
CA LEU A 138 19.45 -10.15 23.08
C LEU A 138 20.30 -9.09 23.78
N ILE A 139 19.64 -8.24 24.58
CA ILE A 139 20.30 -7.27 25.45
C ILE A 139 19.94 -7.49 26.92
N LYS A 140 20.91 -7.24 27.78
CA LYS A 140 20.71 -7.04 29.22
C LYS A 140 20.65 -5.55 29.48
N THR A 141 19.70 -5.14 30.31
CA THR A 141 19.60 -3.75 30.77
C THR A 141 19.51 -3.68 32.29
N ASN A 142 19.93 -2.57 32.88
CA ASN A 142 19.62 -2.25 34.27
C ASN A 142 18.18 -1.65 34.39
N SER A 143 17.81 -1.19 35.60
CA SER A 143 16.51 -0.57 35.87
C SER A 143 16.26 0.75 35.15
N ASN A 144 17.31 1.41 34.64
CA ASN A 144 17.24 2.67 33.91
C ASN A 144 17.28 2.46 32.39
N GLU A 145 17.08 1.22 31.93
CA GLU A 145 17.24 0.76 30.55
C GLU A 145 18.66 0.90 30.00
N ASP A 146 19.68 1.15 30.83
CA ASP A 146 21.06 1.20 30.33
C ASP A 146 21.52 -0.21 29.94
N VAL A 147 22.04 -0.37 28.73
CA VAL A 147 22.54 -1.65 28.21
C VAL A 147 23.79 -2.06 28.98
N THR A 148 23.76 -3.24 29.58
CA THR A 148 24.85 -3.82 30.39
C THR A 148 25.49 -5.05 29.76
N GLY A 149 24.89 -5.60 28.70
CA GLY A 149 25.44 -6.74 27.98
C GLY A 149 24.65 -7.08 26.73
N ILE A 150 25.32 -7.77 25.81
CA ILE A 150 24.76 -8.23 24.53
C ILE A 150 25.02 -9.73 24.43
N ILE A 151 24.02 -10.49 24.00
CA ILE A 151 24.07 -11.94 23.89
C ILE A 151 23.55 -12.32 22.52
N ASP A 152 24.42 -12.79 21.63
CA ASP A 152 24.02 -13.14 20.26
C ASP A 152 23.77 -14.64 20.11
N LYS A 153 22.52 -15.00 19.76
CA LYS A 153 22.08 -16.37 19.43
C LYS A 153 22.59 -17.43 20.43
N PRO A 154 22.28 -17.29 21.74
CA PRO A 154 22.80 -18.20 22.74
C PRO A 154 22.21 -19.60 22.56
N ASP A 155 23.04 -20.64 22.73
CA ASP A 155 22.60 -22.04 22.75
C ASP A 155 22.15 -22.48 24.16
N TYR A 156 21.99 -21.52 25.08
CA TYR A 156 21.51 -21.67 26.45
C TYR A 156 20.38 -20.67 26.72
N THR A 157 19.54 -20.94 27.73
CA THR A 157 18.48 -20.02 28.13
C THR A 157 19.07 -18.77 28.79
N PRO A 158 18.94 -17.57 28.19
CA PRO A 158 19.49 -16.35 28.75
C PRO A 158 18.61 -15.79 29.89
N GLU A 159 19.21 -14.97 30.74
CA GLU A 159 18.52 -14.27 31.85
C GLU A 159 17.62 -13.10 31.40
N THR A 160 17.61 -12.82 30.10
CA THR A 160 16.86 -11.73 29.48
C THR A 160 16.07 -12.27 28.31
N ASN A 161 14.89 -11.71 28.08
CA ASN A 161 14.04 -11.98 26.92
C ASN A 161 13.87 -10.76 26.02
N LYS A 162 14.72 -9.74 26.19
CA LYS A 162 14.76 -8.52 25.37
C LYS A 162 15.56 -8.78 24.10
N VAL A 163 14.86 -8.98 22.98
CA VAL A 163 15.42 -9.26 21.66
C VAL A 163 15.60 -7.98 20.86
N LEU A 164 16.79 -7.77 20.31
CA LEU A 164 17.07 -6.69 19.37
C LEU A 164 16.33 -6.92 18.04
N ILE A 165 15.67 -5.87 17.56
CA ILE A 165 14.77 -5.99 16.41
C ILE A 165 15.35 -5.49 15.08
N GLY A 166 16.59 -4.98 15.05
CA GLY A 166 17.19 -4.45 13.83
C GLY A 166 16.97 -2.95 13.58
N LEU A 167 16.63 -2.18 14.62
CA LEU A 167 16.52 -0.72 14.58
C LEU A 167 17.38 -0.11 15.70
N TYR A 168 18.34 0.74 15.34
CA TYR A 168 19.35 1.24 16.29
C TYR A 168 19.70 2.71 16.01
N ASN A 169 19.84 3.52 17.06
CA ASN A 169 20.25 4.92 16.95
C ASN A 169 21.65 5.15 17.53
N PHE A 170 22.54 5.67 16.70
CA PHE A 170 23.92 5.99 17.06
C PHE A 170 24.16 7.49 16.91
N ARG A 171 24.44 8.22 17.99
CA ARG A 171 24.63 9.68 17.94
C ARG A 171 26.07 10.11 17.74
N ASN A 172 27.04 9.23 18.01
CA ASN A 172 28.46 9.56 17.90
C ASN A 172 29.08 8.99 16.61
N PRO A 173 29.09 9.73 15.48
CA PRO A 173 29.60 9.23 14.21
C PRO A 173 31.10 8.89 14.25
N ALA A 174 31.89 9.59 15.07
CA ALA A 174 33.33 9.33 15.18
C ALA A 174 33.59 7.96 15.81
N VAL A 175 32.92 7.66 16.94
CA VAL A 175 33.03 6.36 17.61
C VAL A 175 32.45 5.26 16.73
N LEU A 176 31.32 5.51 16.05
CA LEU A 176 30.70 4.54 15.14
C LEU A 176 31.65 4.15 14.00
N LYS A 177 32.30 5.14 13.36
CA LYS A 177 33.31 4.89 12.33
C LYS A 177 34.49 4.07 12.82
N GLU A 178 34.97 4.38 14.02
CA GLU A 178 36.08 3.66 14.62
C GLU A 178 35.71 2.18 14.82
N CYS A 179 34.52 1.90 15.36
CA CYS A 179 34.02 0.54 15.52
C CYS A 179 33.84 -0.16 14.17
N LEU A 180 33.24 0.49 13.17
CA LEU A 180 33.08 -0.08 11.82
C LEU A 180 34.41 -0.35 11.11
N SER A 181 35.50 0.32 11.49
CA SER A 181 36.82 0.12 10.89
C SER A 181 37.59 -1.07 11.45
N LYS A 182 37.09 -1.72 12.51
CA LYS A 182 37.74 -2.90 13.09
C LYS A 182 37.49 -4.15 12.25
N ASN A 183 38.42 -5.11 12.38
CA ASN A 183 38.22 -6.47 11.90
C ASN A 183 37.50 -7.28 12.98
N TYR A 184 36.42 -7.95 12.59
CA TYR A 184 35.63 -8.81 13.48
C TYR A 184 35.72 -10.26 13.02
N GLU A 185 35.56 -11.17 13.97
CA GLU A 185 35.52 -12.60 13.68
C GLU A 185 34.19 -13.00 13.05
N LEU A 186 34.23 -14.06 12.22
CA LEU A 186 33.03 -14.65 11.66
C LEU A 186 32.35 -15.52 12.72
N HIS A 187 31.08 -15.27 12.99
CA HIS A 187 30.25 -16.14 13.81
C HIS A 187 29.20 -16.81 12.91
N ARG A 188 29.22 -18.14 12.87
CA ARG A 188 28.36 -18.97 11.99
C ARG A 188 28.52 -18.60 10.49
N GLY A 189 29.73 -18.24 10.08
CA GLY A 189 30.07 -17.90 8.69
C GLY A 189 29.77 -16.47 8.26
N GLU A 190 29.29 -15.62 9.17
CA GLU A 190 28.92 -14.23 8.89
C GLU A 190 29.52 -13.25 9.92
N LEU A 191 29.77 -12.02 9.51
CA LEU A 191 30.08 -10.90 10.40
C LEU A 191 28.78 -10.41 11.05
N GLN A 192 28.64 -10.65 12.35
CA GLN A 192 27.44 -10.32 13.11
C GLN A 192 27.48 -8.87 13.59
N LEU A 193 26.35 -8.18 13.49
CA LEU A 193 26.23 -6.78 13.93
C LEU A 193 26.43 -6.62 15.44
N SER A 194 26.05 -7.66 16.21
CA SER A 194 26.21 -7.77 17.66
C SER A 194 27.65 -7.45 18.12
N SER A 195 28.66 -7.98 17.41
CA SER A 195 30.07 -7.76 17.73
C SER A 195 30.47 -6.28 17.66
N MET A 196 29.95 -5.53 16.69
CA MET A 196 30.22 -4.10 16.57
C MET A 196 29.47 -3.29 17.61
N ILE A 197 28.20 -3.63 17.85
CA ILE A 197 27.39 -2.96 18.88
C ILE A 197 28.03 -3.13 20.26
N GLU A 198 28.57 -4.31 20.57
CA GLU A 198 29.26 -4.55 21.84
C GLU A 198 30.49 -3.63 21.99
N GLU A 199 31.30 -3.51 20.93
CA GLU A 199 32.44 -2.59 20.90
C GLU A 199 32.05 -1.11 21.03
N TYR A 200 30.93 -0.72 20.42
CA TYR A 200 30.38 0.63 20.58
C TYR A 200 29.89 0.88 22.00
N SER A 201 29.17 -0.09 22.60
CA SER A 201 28.63 0.03 23.97
C SER A 201 29.71 0.15 25.06
N LYS A 202 30.93 -0.32 24.79
CA LYS A 202 32.09 -0.13 25.68
C LYS A 202 32.56 1.33 25.75
N LYS A 203 32.19 2.16 24.78
CA LYS A 203 32.65 3.55 24.63
C LYS A 203 31.53 4.58 24.82
N VAL A 204 30.30 4.22 24.50
CA VAL A 204 29.13 5.08 24.59
C VAL A 204 28.03 4.31 25.31
N GLN A 205 27.49 4.89 26.38
CA GLN A 205 26.35 4.28 27.08
C GLN A 205 25.12 4.31 26.18
N MET A 206 24.58 3.12 25.89
CA MET A 206 23.34 2.97 25.12
C MET A 206 22.17 2.62 26.04
N LYS A 207 20.96 3.01 25.66
CA LYS A 207 19.72 2.57 26.29
C LYS A 207 19.00 1.50 25.47
N GLY A 208 18.25 0.62 26.13
CA GLY A 208 17.23 -0.20 25.51
C GLY A 208 15.99 0.64 25.23
N LEU A 209 15.48 0.61 24.00
CA LEU A 209 14.21 1.25 23.65
C LEU A 209 13.17 0.16 23.37
N LEU A 210 12.12 0.09 24.18
CA LEU A 210 11.01 -0.84 23.96
C LEU A 210 10.20 -0.42 22.73
N ILE A 211 10.06 -1.33 21.77
CA ILE A 211 9.31 -1.12 20.53
C ILE A 211 7.95 -1.80 20.65
N LYS A 212 6.88 -1.06 20.31
CA LYS A 212 5.48 -1.47 20.56
C LYS A 212 5.05 -2.63 19.67
N SER A 213 5.42 -2.58 18.40
CA SER A 213 5.13 -3.64 17.43
C SER A 213 6.38 -3.90 16.59
N TRP A 214 6.72 -5.18 16.43
CA TRP A 214 7.77 -5.62 15.52
C TRP A 214 7.27 -6.84 14.75
N TYR A 215 7.48 -6.78 13.44
CA TYR A 215 7.19 -7.86 12.52
C TYR A 215 8.47 -8.20 11.76
N ASP A 216 9.00 -9.40 12.02
CA ASP A 216 10.09 -9.94 11.22
C ASP A 216 9.52 -10.57 9.95
N THR A 217 10.07 -10.22 8.80
CA THR A 217 9.72 -10.84 7.51
C THR A 217 10.79 -11.81 7.02
N GLY A 218 11.75 -12.16 7.89
CA GLY A 218 12.92 -12.98 7.57
C GLY A 218 12.64 -14.43 7.15
N THR A 219 11.44 -14.96 7.43
CA THR A 219 10.99 -16.31 7.02
C THR A 219 9.60 -16.28 6.36
N LEU A 220 9.29 -17.30 5.54
CA LEU A 220 7.99 -17.41 4.86
C LEU A 220 6.81 -17.44 5.85
N ARG A 221 6.99 -18.12 6.99
CA ARG A 221 6.00 -18.18 8.06
C ARG A 221 5.76 -16.80 8.66
N ASP A 222 6.82 -16.08 8.99
CA ASP A 222 6.72 -14.78 9.67
C ASP A 222 6.17 -13.71 8.70
N TYR A 223 6.54 -13.78 7.42
CA TYR A 223 5.93 -12.96 6.36
C TYR A 223 4.42 -13.20 6.22
N ASN A 224 3.99 -14.46 6.11
CA ASN A 224 2.57 -14.81 6.00
C ASN A 224 1.77 -14.40 7.24
N GLN A 225 2.35 -14.54 8.44
CA GLN A 225 1.73 -14.05 9.68
C GLN A 225 1.65 -12.52 9.73
N THR A 226 2.67 -11.83 9.23
CA THR A 226 2.69 -10.36 9.16
C THR A 226 1.67 -9.84 8.15
N MET A 227 1.54 -10.49 7.00
CA MET A 227 0.46 -10.25 6.04
C MET A 227 -0.91 -10.40 6.70
N ALA A 228 -1.17 -11.53 7.36
CA ALA A 228 -2.44 -11.78 8.04
C ALA A 228 -2.76 -10.74 9.12
N LYS A 229 -1.77 -10.27 9.88
CA LYS A 229 -1.94 -9.23 10.91
C LYS A 229 -2.18 -7.83 10.33
N ASN A 230 -1.56 -7.50 9.19
CA ASN A 230 -1.67 -6.17 8.57
C ASN A 230 -2.90 -6.01 7.66
N ILE A 231 -3.49 -7.10 7.15
CA ILE A 231 -4.79 -7.06 6.47
C ILE A 231 -5.91 -6.56 7.44
N ALA A 232 -5.70 -6.64 8.76
CA ALA A 232 -6.61 -6.13 9.79
C ALA A 232 -6.65 -4.59 9.93
N GLY A 233 -5.96 -3.83 9.06
CA GLY A 233 -5.87 -2.36 9.13
C GLY A 233 -7.14 -1.58 8.72
N ARG A 234 -8.21 -2.24 8.24
CA ARG A 234 -9.54 -1.61 8.22
C ARG A 234 -10.15 -1.83 9.60
N SER A 235 -10.37 -0.76 10.36
CA SER A 235 -10.79 -0.67 11.78
C SER A 235 -12.02 -1.49 12.24
N PHE A 236 -12.56 -2.36 11.39
CA PHE A 236 -13.78 -3.16 11.60
C PHE A 236 -13.65 -4.66 11.31
N ASN A 237 -12.53 -5.13 10.73
CA ASN A 237 -12.37 -6.54 10.33
C ASN A 237 -11.11 -7.18 10.97
N ARG A 238 -11.25 -8.38 11.53
CA ARG A 238 -10.14 -9.21 12.03
C ARG A 238 -9.83 -10.31 11.02
N PHE A 239 -8.55 -10.48 10.71
CA PHE A 239 -8.08 -11.53 9.81
C PHE A 239 -7.25 -12.57 10.57
N ARG A 240 -7.39 -13.83 10.19
CA ARG A 240 -6.59 -14.95 10.71
C ARG A 240 -6.21 -15.87 9.56
N LEU A 241 -4.94 -16.23 9.46
CA LEU A 241 -4.43 -17.22 8.52
C LEU A 241 -4.03 -18.48 9.30
N ASP A 242 -4.55 -19.63 8.89
CA ASP A 242 -4.16 -20.92 9.49
C ASP A 242 -2.97 -21.57 8.75
N GLU A 243 -2.51 -22.71 9.27
CA GLU A 243 -1.36 -23.45 8.71
C GLU A 243 -1.62 -24.09 7.34
N PHE A 244 -2.89 -24.17 6.92
CA PHE A 244 -3.31 -24.74 5.65
C PHE A 244 -3.54 -23.67 4.58
N GLY A 245 -3.25 -22.40 4.88
CA GLY A 245 -3.44 -21.29 3.95
C GLY A 245 -4.89 -20.81 3.85
N VAL A 246 -5.74 -21.09 4.86
CA VAL A 246 -7.10 -20.57 4.91
C VAL A 246 -7.12 -19.22 5.61
N LEU A 247 -7.54 -18.19 4.86
CA LEU A 247 -7.79 -16.86 5.37
C LEU A 247 -9.21 -16.78 5.93
N THR A 248 -9.33 -16.46 7.22
CA THR A 248 -10.60 -16.18 7.89
C THR A 248 -10.75 -14.66 8.06
N LYS A 249 -11.83 -14.08 7.54
CA LYS A 249 -12.22 -12.68 7.76
C LYS A 249 -13.42 -12.64 8.70
N GLU A 250 -13.30 -11.88 9.78
CA GLU A 250 -14.32 -11.71 10.82
C GLU A 250 -14.68 -10.23 10.95
N SER A 251 -15.97 -9.92 11.06
CA SER A 251 -16.46 -8.57 11.38
C SER A 251 -17.56 -8.63 12.42
N GLU A 252 -17.58 -7.65 13.31
CA GLU A 252 -18.64 -7.44 14.29
C GLU A 252 -19.80 -6.59 13.71
N TYR A 253 -19.70 -6.20 12.43
CA TYR A 253 -20.67 -5.38 11.70
C TYR A 253 -21.23 -6.13 10.47
N GLY A 254 -22.51 -5.92 10.16
CA GLY A 254 -23.21 -6.61 9.06
C GLY A 254 -22.66 -6.39 7.64
N LYS A 255 -21.58 -5.61 7.47
CA LYS A 255 -20.94 -5.32 6.17
C LYS A 255 -20.40 -6.56 5.45
N LEU A 256 -20.07 -7.64 6.16
CA LEU A 256 -19.61 -8.88 5.50
C LEU A 256 -20.75 -9.71 4.90
N LYS A 257 -22.00 -9.46 5.27
CA LYS A 257 -23.13 -10.27 4.77
C LYS A 257 -23.31 -10.13 3.26
N THR A 258 -23.10 -8.92 2.74
CA THR A 258 -23.16 -8.63 1.30
C THR A 258 -22.02 -9.30 0.54
N GLU A 259 -20.80 -9.19 1.07
CA GLU A 259 -19.61 -9.82 0.51
C GLU A 259 -19.76 -11.36 0.48
N ILE A 260 -20.26 -11.96 1.57
CA ILE A 260 -20.57 -13.39 1.63
C ILE A 260 -21.59 -13.78 0.57
N LYS A 261 -22.70 -13.05 0.46
CA LYS A 261 -23.73 -13.33 -0.55
C LYS A 261 -23.15 -13.29 -1.96
N TRP A 262 -22.28 -12.34 -2.23
CA TRP A 262 -21.59 -12.23 -3.52
C TRP A 262 -20.68 -13.43 -3.77
N LEU A 263 -19.77 -13.74 -2.84
CA LEU A 263 -18.84 -14.87 -2.94
C LEU A 263 -19.59 -16.21 -3.08
N ASP A 264 -20.63 -16.40 -2.27
CA ASP A 264 -21.47 -17.59 -2.27
C ASP A 264 -22.23 -17.75 -3.60
N THR A 265 -22.67 -16.66 -4.21
CA THR A 265 -23.32 -16.72 -5.53
C THR A 265 -22.32 -17.07 -6.63
N ILE A 266 -21.15 -16.42 -6.62
CA ILE A 266 -20.13 -16.60 -7.66
C ILE A 266 -19.51 -17.99 -7.61
N GLN A 267 -19.25 -18.56 -6.42
CA GLN A 267 -18.67 -19.91 -6.31
C GLN A 267 -19.56 -21.01 -6.90
N HIS A 268 -20.88 -20.81 -6.96
CA HIS A 268 -21.84 -21.77 -7.51
C HIS A 268 -22.15 -21.52 -9.00
N SER A 269 -21.34 -20.72 -9.67
CA SER A 269 -21.45 -20.41 -11.09
C SER A 269 -20.19 -20.83 -11.86
N ASP A 270 -20.24 -20.71 -13.18
CA ASP A 270 -19.08 -20.89 -14.06
C ASP A 270 -18.02 -19.78 -13.92
N LEU A 271 -18.24 -18.80 -13.02
CA LEU A 271 -17.28 -17.77 -12.63
C LEU A 271 -16.45 -18.13 -11.39
N ALA A 272 -16.64 -19.31 -10.79
CA ALA A 272 -15.95 -19.70 -9.55
C ALA A 272 -14.42 -19.57 -9.61
N PHE A 273 -13.82 -19.70 -10.80
CA PHE A 273 -12.38 -19.55 -11.00
C PHE A 273 -11.87 -18.10 -10.84
N LEU A 274 -12.76 -17.11 -10.89
CA LEU A 274 -12.43 -15.69 -10.73
C LEU A 274 -12.23 -15.29 -9.27
N ILE A 275 -12.54 -16.15 -8.30
CA ILE A 275 -12.45 -15.82 -6.88
C ILE A 275 -11.48 -16.79 -6.17
N PRO A 276 -10.95 -16.42 -4.98
CA PRO A 276 -10.36 -17.39 -4.08
C PRO A 276 -11.34 -18.53 -3.80
N GLN A 277 -10.83 -19.75 -3.56
CA GLN A 277 -11.70 -20.82 -3.12
C GLN A 277 -12.42 -20.42 -1.83
N PHE A 278 -13.75 -20.45 -1.83
CA PHE A 278 -14.57 -20.06 -0.69
C PHE A 278 -14.93 -21.32 0.11
N PHE A 279 -14.55 -21.35 1.39
CA PHE A 279 -14.71 -22.54 2.25
C PHE A 279 -15.95 -22.48 3.13
N GLY A 280 -16.70 -21.38 3.06
CA GLY A 280 -17.94 -21.17 3.80
C GLY A 280 -17.86 -20.04 4.81
N TYR A 281 -18.97 -19.84 5.52
CA TYR A 281 -19.18 -18.71 6.42
C TYR A 281 -20.02 -19.09 7.64
N THR A 282 -20.04 -18.20 8.63
CA THR A 282 -20.85 -18.31 9.83
C THR A 282 -21.45 -16.93 10.14
N ILE A 283 -22.74 -16.91 10.43
CA ILE A 283 -23.46 -15.71 10.86
C ILE A 283 -24.05 -16.01 12.23
N ASP A 284 -23.52 -15.38 13.27
CA ASP A 284 -23.97 -15.50 14.65
C ASP A 284 -24.34 -14.10 15.19
N GLY A 285 -25.64 -13.77 15.10
CA GLY A 285 -26.15 -12.43 15.40
C GLY A 285 -25.50 -11.35 14.51
N ASN A 286 -24.72 -10.47 15.14
CA ASN A 286 -23.97 -9.40 14.45
C ASN A 286 -22.57 -9.85 14.02
N LYS A 287 -22.06 -10.95 14.58
CA LYS A 287 -20.75 -11.48 14.24
C LYS A 287 -20.85 -12.28 12.96
N THR A 288 -20.13 -11.85 11.94
CA THR A 288 -20.10 -12.49 10.63
C THR A 288 -18.66 -12.89 10.31
N THR A 289 -18.47 -14.13 9.87
CA THR A 289 -17.16 -14.68 9.55
C THR A 289 -17.24 -15.46 8.25
N TYR A 290 -16.24 -15.36 7.37
CA TYR A 290 -16.09 -16.27 6.24
C TYR A 290 -14.64 -16.70 6.04
N LYS A 291 -14.45 -17.79 5.30
CA LYS A 291 -13.16 -18.41 5.02
C LYS A 291 -12.89 -18.51 3.53
N THR A 292 -11.70 -18.11 3.09
CA THR A 292 -11.22 -18.24 1.71
C THR A 292 -9.81 -18.80 1.65
N GLU A 293 -9.41 -19.28 0.48
CA GLU A 293 -8.01 -19.52 0.15
C GLU A 293 -7.20 -18.21 0.29
N MET A 294 -6.04 -18.28 0.94
CA MET A 294 -5.03 -17.23 0.82
C MET A 294 -4.36 -17.37 -0.55
N VAL A 295 -4.74 -16.49 -1.47
CA VAL A 295 -4.23 -16.50 -2.82
C VAL A 295 -2.80 -15.96 -2.86
N ASN A 296 -1.84 -16.81 -3.21
CA ASN A 296 -0.43 -16.44 -3.33
C ASN A 296 -0.13 -15.83 -4.71
N GLY A 297 -0.55 -14.59 -4.91
CA GLY A 297 -0.27 -13.79 -6.11
C GLY A 297 -0.13 -12.31 -5.75
N LYS A 298 0.34 -11.49 -6.71
CA LYS A 298 0.48 -10.05 -6.50
C LYS A 298 -0.71 -9.30 -7.06
N THR A 299 -1.10 -8.24 -6.37
CA THR A 299 -2.14 -7.33 -6.82
C THR A 299 -1.65 -6.46 -7.98
N LEU A 300 -2.57 -5.92 -8.77
CA LEU A 300 -2.21 -4.92 -9.79
C LEU A 300 -1.63 -3.65 -9.17
N THR A 301 -1.95 -3.31 -7.91
CA THR A 301 -1.37 -2.16 -7.20
C THR A 301 0.13 -2.36 -7.05
N GLU A 302 0.54 -3.58 -6.69
CA GLU A 302 1.95 -3.89 -6.54
C GLU A 302 2.68 -3.80 -7.88
N TYR A 303 2.13 -4.45 -8.92
CA TYR A 303 2.70 -4.39 -10.27
C TYR A 303 2.78 -2.96 -10.81
N PHE A 304 1.74 -2.16 -10.57
CA PHE A 304 1.67 -0.80 -11.09
C PHE A 304 2.67 0.13 -10.41
N ASN A 305 2.80 0.06 -9.08
CA ASN A 305 3.57 1.04 -8.34
C ASN A 305 5.04 0.65 -8.18
N PHE A 306 5.36 -0.66 -8.12
CA PHE A 306 6.70 -1.12 -7.72
C PHE A 306 7.44 -1.92 -8.78
N TYR A 307 6.79 -2.28 -9.89
CA TYR A 307 7.44 -3.00 -10.99
C TYR A 307 7.60 -2.13 -12.24
N GLU A 308 8.66 -2.40 -12.99
CA GLU A 308 8.91 -1.83 -14.30
C GLU A 308 8.30 -2.74 -15.36
N ILE A 309 7.08 -2.43 -15.77
CA ILE A 309 6.35 -3.12 -16.83
C ILE A 309 6.21 -2.15 -18.01
N SER A 310 6.56 -2.60 -19.21
CA SER A 310 6.44 -1.80 -20.44
C SER A 310 4.98 -1.48 -20.77
N GLU A 311 4.78 -0.43 -21.56
CA GLU A 311 3.45 0.00 -22.00
C GLU A 311 2.71 -1.11 -22.77
N ASP A 312 3.39 -1.83 -23.66
CA ASP A 312 2.81 -2.97 -24.41
C ASP A 312 2.31 -4.09 -23.47
N ASN A 313 3.06 -4.37 -22.40
CA ASN A 313 2.65 -5.35 -21.42
C ASN A 313 1.45 -4.86 -20.60
N TRP A 314 1.39 -3.57 -20.25
CA TRP A 314 0.20 -2.98 -19.64
C TRP A 314 -1.01 -3.04 -20.56
N ALA A 315 -0.85 -2.76 -21.86
CA ALA A 315 -1.92 -2.89 -22.85
C ALA A 315 -2.47 -4.33 -22.85
N TYR A 316 -1.58 -5.32 -22.84
CA TYR A 316 -1.95 -6.73 -22.79
C TYR A 316 -2.65 -7.10 -21.48
N ILE A 317 -2.15 -6.64 -20.32
CA ILE A 317 -2.76 -6.87 -19.01
C ILE A 317 -4.17 -6.26 -18.96
N PHE A 318 -4.35 -5.03 -19.43
CA PHE A 318 -5.65 -4.35 -19.43
C PHE A 318 -6.65 -4.99 -20.39
N ASP A 319 -6.21 -5.37 -21.60
CA ASP A 319 -7.06 -6.12 -22.52
C ASP A 319 -7.60 -7.40 -21.87
N LYS A 320 -6.72 -8.11 -21.15
CA LYS A 320 -7.07 -9.36 -20.48
C LYS A 320 -7.92 -9.14 -19.24
N LEU A 321 -7.69 -8.06 -18.51
CA LEU A 321 -8.50 -7.68 -17.36
C LEU A 321 -9.93 -7.36 -17.79
N LEU A 322 -10.12 -6.51 -18.80
CA LEU A 322 -11.46 -6.18 -19.31
C LEU A 322 -12.13 -7.40 -19.93
N LYS A 323 -11.40 -8.23 -20.69
CA LYS A 323 -11.94 -9.51 -21.18
C LYS A 323 -12.46 -10.40 -20.06
N THR A 324 -11.73 -10.45 -18.94
CA THR A 324 -12.10 -11.23 -17.75
C THR A 324 -13.31 -10.62 -17.05
N GLY A 325 -13.35 -9.29 -16.91
CA GLY A 325 -14.50 -8.56 -16.40
C GLY A 325 -15.76 -8.75 -17.24
N CYS A 326 -15.63 -8.78 -18.56
CA CYS A 326 -16.74 -9.03 -19.49
C CYS A 326 -17.42 -10.38 -19.26
N LEU A 327 -16.74 -11.35 -18.65
CA LEU A 327 -17.42 -12.57 -18.19
C LEU A 327 -18.51 -12.16 -17.19
N MET A 328 -18.20 -11.45 -16.12
CA MET A 328 -19.21 -10.97 -15.17
C MET A 328 -20.25 -10.05 -15.84
N TRP A 329 -19.79 -9.05 -16.59
CA TRP A 329 -20.66 -8.01 -17.14
C TRP A 329 -21.60 -8.48 -18.26
N SER A 330 -21.33 -9.63 -18.88
CA SER A 330 -22.26 -10.24 -19.85
C SER A 330 -23.43 -10.96 -19.19
N ARG A 331 -23.39 -11.22 -17.86
CA ARG A 331 -24.47 -11.87 -17.12
C ARG A 331 -25.45 -10.81 -16.62
N LYS A 332 -26.50 -10.57 -17.41
CA LYS A 332 -27.53 -9.57 -17.12
C LYS A 332 -28.33 -9.90 -15.86
N ALA A 333 -28.79 -8.85 -15.18
CA ALA A 333 -29.68 -9.01 -14.03
C ALA A 333 -31.00 -9.66 -14.47
N PRO A 334 -31.53 -10.65 -13.74
CA PRO A 334 -32.80 -11.29 -14.07
C PRO A 334 -33.99 -10.35 -13.83
N GLU A 335 -35.13 -10.68 -14.42
CA GLU A 335 -36.40 -10.02 -14.11
C GLU A 335 -36.71 -10.09 -12.59
N GLY A 336 -37.24 -8.99 -12.05
CA GLY A 336 -37.49 -8.86 -10.61
C GLY A 336 -36.30 -8.40 -9.78
N SER A 337 -35.13 -8.16 -10.41
CA SER A 337 -34.02 -7.47 -9.75
C SER A 337 -34.38 -6.01 -9.42
N PRO A 338 -33.71 -5.37 -8.44
CA PRO A 338 -33.98 -3.96 -8.09
C PRO A 338 -33.85 -3.01 -9.29
N ASP A 339 -34.60 -1.91 -9.27
CA ASP A 339 -34.57 -0.93 -10.35
C ASP A 339 -33.19 -0.27 -10.49
N ILE A 340 -32.50 -0.61 -11.56
CA ILE A 340 -31.15 -0.10 -11.84
C ILE A 340 -31.10 1.42 -12.00
N LYS A 341 -32.19 2.08 -12.43
CA LYS A 341 -32.19 3.55 -12.53
C LYS A 341 -32.17 4.18 -11.15
N GLU A 342 -32.96 3.67 -10.22
CA GLU A 342 -32.94 4.13 -8.82
C GLU A 342 -31.60 3.81 -8.16
N LEU A 343 -31.03 2.63 -8.39
CA LEU A 343 -29.70 2.28 -7.87
C LEU A 343 -28.60 3.19 -8.43
N SER A 344 -28.62 3.46 -9.73
CA SER A 344 -27.62 4.29 -10.41
C SER A 344 -27.76 5.76 -10.02
N LYS A 345 -28.99 6.25 -9.87
CA LYS A 345 -29.28 7.58 -9.31
C LYS A 345 -28.71 7.72 -7.90
N TYR A 346 -28.94 6.72 -7.05
CA TYR A 346 -28.34 6.72 -5.73
C TYR A 346 -26.81 6.75 -5.81
N MET A 347 -26.22 5.88 -6.61
CA MET A 347 -24.76 5.70 -6.68
C MET A 347 -24.02 6.89 -7.30
N TYR A 348 -24.57 7.53 -8.32
CA TYR A 348 -23.93 8.62 -9.06
C TYR A 348 -24.29 10.01 -8.52
N ILE A 349 -25.53 10.20 -8.05
CA ILE A 349 -26.05 11.50 -7.63
C ILE A 349 -26.16 11.59 -6.12
N THR A 350 -27.11 10.85 -5.51
CA THR A 350 -27.47 11.02 -4.10
C THR A 350 -26.28 10.80 -3.19
N LYS A 351 -25.58 9.68 -3.35
CA LYS A 351 -24.41 9.32 -2.55
C LYS A 351 -23.27 10.33 -2.70
N THR A 352 -23.03 10.83 -3.91
CA THR A 352 -21.98 11.82 -4.17
C THR A 352 -22.28 13.13 -3.45
N LEU A 353 -23.52 13.63 -3.60
CA LEU A 353 -23.98 14.87 -2.97
C LEU A 353 -24.09 14.78 -1.45
N ASP A 354 -24.51 13.64 -0.91
CA ASP A 354 -24.63 13.47 0.53
C ASP A 354 -23.26 13.39 1.18
N ARG A 355 -22.34 12.62 0.59
CA ARG A 355 -20.99 12.47 1.13
C ARG A 355 -20.18 13.74 1.06
N ILE A 356 -20.19 14.45 -0.07
CA ILE A 356 -19.34 15.66 -0.19
C ILE A 356 -19.72 16.76 0.81
N LYS A 357 -20.97 16.79 1.29
CA LYS A 357 -21.42 17.68 2.38
C LYS A 357 -20.82 17.32 3.74
N GLU A 358 -20.39 16.06 3.94
CA GLU A 358 -19.71 15.62 5.15
C GLU A 358 -18.24 16.03 5.20
N TRP A 359 -17.67 16.52 4.08
CA TRP A 359 -16.27 16.94 4.03
C TRP A 359 -16.03 18.22 4.84
N GLU A 360 -15.00 18.26 5.68
CA GLU A 360 -14.72 19.42 6.55
C GLU A 360 -14.35 20.70 5.77
N ARG A 361 -13.82 20.57 4.55
CA ARG A 361 -13.35 21.69 3.72
C ARG A 361 -14.48 22.33 2.89
N GLN A 362 -15.57 22.73 3.55
CA GLN A 362 -16.66 23.46 2.89
C GLN A 362 -16.19 24.80 2.30
N ASP A 363 -15.13 25.40 2.88
CA ASP A 363 -14.47 26.60 2.37
C ASP A 363 -13.96 26.46 0.93
N ILE A 364 -13.58 25.25 0.51
CA ILE A 364 -13.20 24.94 -0.88
C ILE A 364 -14.45 24.72 -1.74
N LEU A 365 -15.45 23.99 -1.23
CA LEU A 365 -16.65 23.64 -1.99
C LEU A 365 -17.52 24.85 -2.36
N GLU A 366 -17.47 25.90 -1.56
CA GLU A 366 -18.17 27.17 -1.81
C GLU A 366 -17.54 28.00 -2.94
N LYS A 367 -16.32 27.65 -3.39
CA LYS A 367 -15.61 28.39 -4.42
C LYS A 367 -16.22 28.14 -5.80
N GLU A 368 -16.38 29.23 -6.56
CA GLU A 368 -16.80 29.14 -7.96
C GLU A 368 -15.71 28.48 -8.82
N TYR A 369 -14.44 28.78 -8.54
CA TYR A 369 -13.29 28.19 -9.22
C TYR A 369 -12.21 27.79 -8.22
N ILE A 370 -11.44 26.76 -8.58
CA ILE A 370 -10.16 26.44 -7.95
C ILE A 370 -9.06 26.46 -9.00
N PHE A 371 -7.81 26.55 -8.54
CA PHE A 371 -6.61 26.50 -9.35
C PHE A 371 -5.78 25.30 -8.93
N ALA A 372 -5.43 24.44 -9.88
CA ALA A 372 -4.64 23.24 -9.64
C ALA A 372 -3.46 23.23 -10.61
N ASN A 373 -2.23 23.39 -10.12
CA ASN A 373 -1.04 23.60 -10.96
C ASN A 373 -1.20 24.75 -11.97
N GLY A 374 -1.92 25.81 -11.58
CA GLY A 374 -2.24 26.97 -12.43
C GLY A 374 -3.41 26.76 -13.41
N GLU A 375 -3.95 25.55 -13.52
CA GLU A 375 -5.15 25.24 -14.32
C GLU A 375 -6.40 25.72 -13.58
N LYS A 376 -7.25 26.53 -14.25
CA LYS A 376 -8.49 27.06 -13.66
C LYS A 376 -9.63 26.06 -13.87
N LEU A 377 -10.14 25.49 -12.77
CA LEU A 377 -11.22 24.51 -12.76
C LEU A 377 -12.49 25.11 -12.16
N LEU A 378 -13.65 24.87 -12.78
CA LEU A 378 -14.94 25.18 -12.18
C LEU A 378 -15.15 24.31 -10.94
N GLY A 379 -15.46 24.95 -9.81
CA GLY A 379 -15.69 24.29 -8.52
C GLY A 379 -16.84 23.29 -8.56
N PHE A 380 -16.84 22.32 -7.63
CA PHE A 380 -17.74 21.16 -7.67
C PHE A 380 -19.22 21.53 -7.85
N ASN A 381 -19.74 22.52 -7.11
CA ASN A 381 -21.14 22.92 -7.22
C ASN A 381 -21.51 23.42 -8.63
N GLY A 382 -20.62 24.19 -9.26
CA GLY A 382 -20.79 24.65 -10.64
C GLY A 382 -20.66 23.51 -11.65
N ALA A 383 -19.62 22.67 -11.48
CA ALA A 383 -19.35 21.56 -12.38
C ALA A 383 -20.47 20.51 -12.35
N PHE A 384 -20.92 20.12 -11.16
CA PHE A 384 -22.03 19.17 -10.99
C PHE A 384 -23.32 19.69 -11.61
N LYS A 385 -23.63 20.99 -11.43
CA LYS A 385 -24.81 21.61 -12.05
C LYS A 385 -24.73 21.62 -13.58
N LYS A 386 -23.57 21.95 -14.15
CA LYS A 386 -23.39 21.91 -15.62
C LYS A 386 -23.58 20.50 -16.18
N LEU A 387 -23.08 19.49 -15.48
CA LEU A 387 -23.13 18.09 -15.90
C LEU A 387 -24.42 17.35 -15.52
N GLU A 388 -25.39 18.00 -14.86
CA GLU A 388 -26.61 17.37 -14.35
C GLU A 388 -27.36 16.58 -15.43
N ASN A 389 -27.52 17.16 -16.63
CA ASN A 389 -28.16 16.49 -17.75
C ASN A 389 -27.39 15.25 -18.22
N ARG A 390 -26.06 15.31 -18.24
CA ARG A 390 -25.19 14.20 -18.62
C ARG A 390 -25.26 13.07 -17.59
N ILE A 391 -25.22 13.41 -16.31
CA ILE A 391 -25.35 12.43 -15.21
C ILE A 391 -26.73 11.78 -15.23
N ASN A 392 -27.80 12.52 -15.50
CA ASN A 392 -29.14 11.95 -15.66
C ASN A 392 -29.22 11.01 -16.88
N LYS A 393 -28.60 11.37 -18.01
CA LYS A 393 -28.50 10.47 -19.18
C LYS A 393 -27.70 9.20 -18.87
N LEU A 394 -26.65 9.30 -18.07
CA LEU A 394 -25.89 8.15 -17.57
C LEU A 394 -26.81 7.19 -16.80
N VAL A 395 -27.63 7.71 -15.88
CA VAL A 395 -28.63 6.92 -15.12
C VAL A 395 -29.65 6.25 -16.05
N GLU A 396 -30.18 6.98 -17.03
CA GLU A 396 -31.18 6.45 -17.97
C GLU A 396 -30.65 5.29 -18.81
N THR A 397 -29.36 5.32 -19.15
CA THR A 397 -28.68 4.28 -19.94
C THR A 397 -28.15 3.10 -19.11
N SER A 398 -28.24 3.15 -17.77
CA SER A 398 -27.73 2.08 -16.90
C SER A 398 -28.41 0.73 -17.13
N GLN A 399 -29.62 0.71 -17.71
CA GLN A 399 -30.32 -0.52 -18.07
C GLN A 399 -29.54 -1.37 -19.08
N ASP A 400 -28.82 -0.74 -20.01
CA ASP A 400 -28.02 -1.43 -21.03
C ASP A 400 -26.80 -2.13 -20.41
N TYR A 401 -26.37 -1.67 -19.23
CA TYR A 401 -25.19 -2.15 -18.51
C TYR A 401 -25.53 -2.97 -17.27
N TYR A 402 -26.81 -3.26 -17.01
CA TYR A 402 -27.28 -3.91 -15.79
C TYR A 402 -26.88 -5.39 -15.74
N SER A 403 -25.86 -5.71 -14.94
CA SER A 403 -25.20 -7.02 -14.96
C SER A 403 -24.52 -7.33 -13.62
N ILE A 404 -23.96 -8.54 -13.48
CA ILE A 404 -23.11 -8.87 -12.32
C ILE A 404 -21.91 -7.92 -12.31
N ILE A 405 -21.69 -7.26 -11.17
CA ILE A 405 -20.52 -6.40 -10.93
C ILE A 405 -19.79 -6.85 -9.67
N HIS A 406 -18.48 -6.60 -9.62
CA HIS A 406 -17.73 -6.74 -8.38
C HIS A 406 -18.02 -5.56 -7.42
N GLY A 407 -18.21 -4.37 -7.97
CA GLY A 407 -18.52 -3.13 -7.27
C GLY A 407 -17.32 -2.44 -6.62
N ASP A 408 -16.12 -3.02 -6.75
CA ASP A 408 -14.85 -2.43 -6.28
C ASP A 408 -13.63 -3.05 -6.97
N ILE A 409 -13.61 -3.09 -8.31
CA ILE A 409 -12.43 -3.55 -9.08
C ILE A 409 -11.33 -2.47 -9.07
N CYS A 410 -10.84 -2.15 -7.88
CA CYS A 410 -9.61 -1.38 -7.72
C CYS A 410 -8.41 -2.33 -7.89
N PHE A 411 -7.25 -1.80 -8.27
CA PHE A 411 -6.05 -2.63 -8.50
C PHE A 411 -5.64 -3.49 -7.29
N SER A 412 -5.88 -3.03 -6.07
CA SER A 412 -5.59 -3.76 -4.82
C SER A 412 -6.50 -4.97 -4.59
N ASN A 413 -7.64 -5.01 -5.28
CA ASN A 413 -8.62 -6.09 -5.24
C ASN A 413 -8.48 -7.06 -6.43
N VAL A 414 -7.45 -6.87 -7.28
CA VAL A 414 -7.21 -7.68 -8.48
C VAL A 414 -5.85 -8.35 -8.36
N ILE A 415 -5.84 -9.65 -8.12
CA ILE A 415 -4.62 -10.47 -8.12
C ILE A 415 -4.35 -10.94 -9.55
N TYR A 416 -3.14 -10.67 -10.06
CA TYR A 416 -2.70 -11.06 -11.40
C TYR A 416 -1.66 -12.18 -11.33
N PHE A 417 -1.81 -13.17 -12.22
CA PHE A 417 -0.89 -14.29 -12.39
C PHE A 417 -0.25 -14.22 -13.77
N PRO A 418 0.97 -13.66 -13.92
CA PRO A 418 1.62 -13.51 -15.22
C PRO A 418 1.86 -14.82 -15.98
N GLU A 419 2.10 -15.92 -15.26
CA GLU A 419 2.46 -17.23 -15.84
C GLU A 419 1.30 -17.85 -16.62
N THR A 420 0.08 -17.69 -16.11
CA THR A 420 -1.16 -18.18 -16.74
C THR A 420 -1.94 -17.06 -17.41
N ASN A 421 -1.57 -15.81 -17.14
CA ASN A 421 -2.25 -14.59 -17.55
C ASN A 421 -3.74 -14.58 -17.16
N THR A 422 -3.99 -14.94 -15.89
CA THR A 422 -5.32 -14.99 -15.28
C THR A 422 -5.43 -14.03 -14.10
N PHE A 423 -6.65 -13.78 -13.65
CA PHE A 423 -6.94 -12.91 -12.52
C PHE A 423 -7.80 -13.62 -11.48
N LYS A 424 -7.62 -13.25 -10.20
CA LYS A 424 -8.59 -13.48 -9.13
C LYS A 424 -9.01 -12.14 -8.53
N PHE A 425 -10.31 -11.97 -8.32
CA PHE A 425 -10.91 -10.81 -7.66
C PHE A 425 -11.16 -11.12 -6.20
N ILE A 426 -10.79 -10.19 -5.32
CA ILE A 426 -10.93 -10.29 -3.86
C ILE A 426 -11.70 -9.08 -3.33
N ASP A 427 -12.25 -9.18 -2.12
CA ASP A 427 -12.99 -8.10 -1.45
C ASP A 427 -14.12 -7.48 -2.31
N PRO A 428 -15.08 -8.28 -2.83
CA PRO A 428 -16.22 -7.77 -3.57
C PRO A 428 -17.13 -6.93 -2.68
N ARG A 429 -17.73 -5.89 -3.25
CA ARG A 429 -18.61 -4.99 -2.50
C ARG A 429 -19.93 -5.64 -2.09
N GLY A 430 -20.48 -6.47 -2.99
CA GLY A 430 -21.78 -7.13 -2.80
C GLY A 430 -22.97 -6.18 -2.62
N ASN A 431 -22.82 -4.90 -2.99
CA ASN A 431 -23.85 -3.89 -2.87
C ASN A 431 -23.67 -2.80 -3.95
N PHE A 432 -24.79 -2.39 -4.55
CA PHE A 432 -24.88 -1.25 -5.46
C PHE A 432 -26.12 -0.44 -5.08
N GLY A 433 -26.01 0.37 -4.03
CA GLY A 433 -27.14 1.07 -3.39
C GLY A 433 -27.95 0.16 -2.47
N VAL A 434 -28.17 -1.08 -2.86
CA VAL A 434 -28.81 -2.15 -2.07
C VAL A 434 -27.99 -3.44 -2.12
N ASP A 435 -28.35 -4.43 -1.29
CA ASP A 435 -27.66 -5.71 -1.18
C ASP A 435 -27.93 -6.63 -2.39
N THR A 436 -27.15 -6.43 -3.44
CA THR A 436 -27.25 -7.11 -4.73
C THR A 436 -25.86 -7.35 -5.32
N ILE A 437 -25.73 -8.39 -6.15
CA ILE A 437 -24.54 -8.63 -6.96
C ILE A 437 -24.59 -7.90 -8.31
N TYR A 438 -25.76 -7.34 -8.64
CA TYR A 438 -26.01 -6.69 -9.92
C TYR A 438 -25.90 -5.17 -9.81
N GLY A 439 -25.39 -4.53 -10.85
CA GLY A 439 -25.31 -3.07 -10.95
C GLY A 439 -24.87 -2.64 -12.34
N ASP A 440 -24.42 -1.39 -12.45
CA ASP A 440 -23.94 -0.82 -13.70
C ASP A 440 -22.48 -1.23 -13.95
N SER A 441 -22.21 -2.05 -14.97
CA SER A 441 -20.84 -2.51 -15.27
C SER A 441 -19.85 -1.39 -15.59
N ARG A 442 -20.32 -0.21 -16.03
CA ARG A 442 -19.47 0.97 -16.20
C ARG A 442 -18.79 1.39 -14.90
N TYR A 443 -19.42 1.11 -13.75
CA TYR A 443 -18.85 1.38 -12.43
C TYR A 443 -17.56 0.58 -12.18
N ASP A 444 -17.51 -0.70 -12.54
CA ASP A 444 -16.32 -1.54 -12.39
C ASP A 444 -15.18 -1.09 -13.32
N VAL A 445 -15.52 -0.72 -14.57
CA VAL A 445 -14.56 -0.18 -15.53
C VAL A 445 -13.99 1.15 -15.05
N ALA A 446 -14.84 2.05 -14.56
CA ALA A 446 -14.42 3.33 -13.98
C ALA A 446 -13.56 3.15 -12.73
N LYS A 447 -13.84 2.15 -11.90
CA LYS A 447 -12.99 1.77 -10.76
C LYS A 447 -11.59 1.31 -11.17
N THR A 448 -11.47 0.64 -12.31
CA THR A 448 -10.16 0.27 -12.87
C THR A 448 -9.45 1.49 -13.46
N ARG A 449 -10.16 2.33 -14.22
CA ARG A 449 -9.63 3.59 -14.79
C ARG A 449 -9.11 4.52 -13.69
N HIS A 450 -9.86 4.66 -12.61
CA HIS A 450 -9.56 5.41 -11.41
C HIS A 450 -8.19 5.07 -10.78
N ASN A 451 -7.75 3.81 -10.84
CA ASN A 451 -6.41 3.42 -10.40
C ASN A 451 -5.31 3.84 -11.38
N TYR A 452 -5.52 3.64 -12.70
CA TYR A 452 -4.52 3.90 -13.72
C TYR A 452 -4.38 5.38 -14.08
N HIS A 453 -5.50 6.01 -14.41
CA HIS A 453 -5.60 7.41 -14.84
C HIS A 453 -5.59 8.35 -13.64
N GLY A 454 -6.52 8.13 -12.70
CA GLY A 454 -6.68 8.95 -11.51
C GLY A 454 -5.59 8.75 -10.45
N LEU A 455 -4.68 7.79 -10.64
CA LEU A 455 -3.57 7.50 -9.70
C LEU A 455 -4.05 7.29 -8.26
N TYR A 456 -5.22 6.68 -8.09
CA TYR A 456 -5.83 6.45 -6.78
C TYR A 456 -4.88 5.80 -5.77
N ASP A 457 -4.11 4.81 -6.21
CA ASP A 457 -3.14 4.15 -5.34
C ASP A 457 -2.06 5.13 -4.89
N TYR A 458 -1.57 6.04 -5.75
CA TYR A 458 -0.58 7.03 -5.32
C TYR A 458 -1.14 7.97 -4.23
N ILE A 459 -2.44 8.31 -4.28
CA ILE A 459 -3.07 9.11 -3.22
C ILE A 459 -3.19 8.27 -1.93
N THR A 460 -3.69 7.03 -2.02
CA THR A 460 -3.86 6.13 -0.86
C THR A 460 -2.53 5.72 -0.22
N LEU A 461 -1.48 5.64 -1.03
CA LEU A 461 -0.13 5.31 -0.61
C LEU A 461 0.65 6.53 -0.15
N ASP A 462 0.10 7.74 -0.24
CA ASP A 462 0.78 9.00 0.12
C ASP A 462 2.07 9.23 -0.70
N MET A 463 1.98 8.93 -1.99
CA MET A 463 3.04 9.08 -3.00
C MET A 463 2.80 10.32 -3.87
N PHE A 464 2.52 11.44 -3.21
CA PHE A 464 2.33 12.75 -3.83
C PHE A 464 2.90 13.85 -2.94
N LYS A 465 2.97 15.05 -3.50
CA LYS A 465 3.23 16.29 -2.80
C LYS A 465 2.10 17.25 -3.07
N LEU A 466 1.63 17.94 -2.04
CA LEU A 466 0.62 18.97 -2.13
C LEU A 466 1.12 20.22 -1.41
N LYS A 467 0.87 21.38 -2.00
CA LYS A 467 1.09 22.69 -1.40
C LYS A 467 -0.14 23.54 -1.64
N GLU A 468 -0.83 23.86 -0.55
CA GLU A 468 -1.92 24.82 -0.54
C GLU A 468 -1.34 26.25 -0.48
N LYS A 469 -1.46 27.01 -1.57
CA LYS A 469 -1.05 28.43 -1.63
C LYS A 469 -2.13 29.34 -1.07
N ALA A 470 -3.38 28.98 -1.34
CA ALA A 470 -4.60 29.61 -0.87
C ALA A 470 -5.70 28.54 -0.80
N PRO A 471 -6.84 28.79 -0.13
CA PRO A 471 -7.94 27.82 -0.05
C PRO A 471 -8.45 27.31 -1.41
N ASP A 472 -8.21 28.05 -2.49
CA ASP A 472 -8.60 27.73 -3.86
C ASP A 472 -7.41 27.59 -4.82
N ASP A 473 -6.16 27.57 -4.35
CA ASP A 473 -4.96 27.45 -5.20
C ASP A 473 -3.98 26.40 -4.66
N PHE A 474 -3.79 25.34 -5.45
CA PHE A 474 -3.01 24.17 -5.10
C PHE A 474 -1.90 23.91 -6.13
N GLU A 475 -0.69 23.65 -5.63
CA GLU A 475 0.39 23.02 -6.39
C GLU A 475 0.55 21.58 -5.94
N TYR A 476 0.61 20.64 -6.88
CA TYR A 476 0.76 19.23 -6.56
C TYR A 476 1.57 18.46 -7.60
N SER A 477 2.19 17.36 -7.17
CA SER A 477 2.88 16.43 -8.05
C SER A 477 2.79 15.00 -7.53
N PHE A 478 2.59 14.04 -8.43
CA PHE A 478 2.68 12.62 -8.10
C PHE A 478 4.10 12.10 -8.29
N PHE A 479 4.54 11.19 -7.43
CA PHE A 479 5.83 10.53 -7.54
C PHE A 479 5.76 9.33 -8.50
N THR A 480 5.28 9.50 -9.73
CA THR A 480 5.04 8.33 -10.59
C THR A 480 6.34 7.64 -11.04
N GLY A 481 7.42 8.39 -11.19
CA GLY A 481 8.68 7.95 -11.81
C GLY A 481 8.52 7.41 -13.25
N LYS A 482 7.34 7.60 -13.85
CA LYS A 482 6.98 7.16 -15.21
C LYS A 482 5.90 8.07 -15.79
N MET A 483 5.91 8.26 -17.10
CA MET A 483 4.76 8.88 -17.77
C MET A 483 3.64 7.86 -17.88
N ILE A 484 2.44 8.27 -17.51
CA ILE A 484 1.22 7.48 -17.72
C ILE A 484 0.66 7.88 -19.08
N ASN A 485 0.39 6.89 -19.93
CA ASN A 485 -0.30 7.11 -21.20
C ASN A 485 -1.81 6.93 -20.97
N PRO A 486 -2.60 8.00 -20.75
CA PRO A 486 -4.02 7.87 -20.44
C PRO A 486 -4.81 7.19 -21.57
N ILE A 487 -4.38 7.39 -22.82
CA ILE A 487 -5.03 6.86 -24.03
C ILE A 487 -4.93 5.32 -24.08
N LEU A 488 -3.93 4.72 -23.43
CA LEU A 488 -3.72 3.28 -23.43
C LEU A 488 -4.94 2.51 -22.91
N PHE A 489 -5.44 2.89 -21.74
CA PHE A 489 -6.58 2.24 -21.13
C PHE A 489 -7.88 2.62 -21.84
N ASP A 490 -8.02 3.89 -22.23
CA ASP A 490 -9.21 4.39 -22.92
C ASP A 490 -9.46 3.67 -24.25
N ASN A 491 -8.42 3.43 -25.07
CA ASN A 491 -8.52 2.63 -26.29
C ASN A 491 -9.05 1.20 -26.04
N ILE A 492 -8.67 0.61 -24.90
CA ILE A 492 -9.11 -0.73 -24.52
C ILE A 492 -10.57 -0.69 -24.04
N VAL A 493 -10.96 0.33 -23.28
CA VAL A 493 -12.35 0.57 -22.88
C VAL A 493 -13.26 0.65 -24.11
N GLU A 494 -12.88 1.44 -25.13
CA GLU A 494 -13.64 1.55 -26.39
C GLU A 494 -13.71 0.23 -27.15
N LYS A 495 -12.61 -0.53 -27.20
CA LYS A 495 -12.56 -1.86 -27.82
C LYS A 495 -13.61 -2.82 -27.24
N TYR A 496 -13.93 -2.70 -25.95
CA TYR A 496 -14.95 -3.51 -25.27
C TYR A 496 -16.36 -2.88 -25.30
N GLY A 497 -16.56 -1.82 -26.08
CA GLY A 497 -17.88 -1.22 -26.36
C GLY A 497 -18.37 -0.23 -25.30
N TYR A 498 -17.50 0.22 -24.41
CA TYR A 498 -17.81 1.25 -23.43
C TYR A 498 -17.50 2.64 -23.98
N ASN A 499 -18.34 3.61 -23.66
CA ASN A 499 -18.06 5.02 -23.94
C ASN A 499 -17.09 5.58 -22.89
N VAL A 500 -15.89 6.00 -23.31
CA VAL A 500 -14.84 6.49 -22.39
C VAL A 500 -15.30 7.71 -21.58
N ASP A 501 -16.10 8.59 -22.17
CA ASP A 501 -16.55 9.78 -21.46
C ASP A 501 -17.54 9.46 -20.34
N ASP A 502 -18.41 8.46 -20.53
CA ASP A 502 -19.27 7.93 -19.45
C ASP A 502 -18.40 7.35 -18.32
N ILE A 503 -17.32 6.64 -18.65
CA ILE A 503 -16.38 6.09 -17.67
C ILE A 503 -15.63 7.19 -16.92
N GLU A 504 -15.12 8.22 -17.60
CA GLU A 504 -14.44 9.37 -16.99
C GLU A 504 -15.39 10.17 -16.08
N LEU A 505 -16.65 10.35 -16.48
CA LEU A 505 -17.65 10.99 -15.64
C LEU A 505 -17.88 10.20 -14.34
N ILE A 506 -18.02 8.87 -14.43
CA ILE A 506 -18.17 8.01 -13.25
C ILE A 506 -16.91 8.07 -12.36
N GLU A 507 -15.72 8.08 -12.95
CA GLU A 507 -14.45 8.24 -12.22
C GLU A 507 -14.41 9.55 -11.42
N GLY A 508 -14.82 10.67 -12.03
CA GLY A 508 -14.92 11.96 -11.34
C GLY A 508 -15.84 11.89 -10.13
N LEU A 509 -17.05 11.36 -10.31
CA LEU A 509 -18.03 11.18 -9.24
C LEU A 509 -17.53 10.22 -8.13
N LEU A 510 -16.81 9.17 -8.51
CA LEU A 510 -16.17 8.24 -7.59
C LEU A 510 -15.21 8.96 -6.64
N PHE A 511 -14.27 9.74 -7.20
CA PHE A 511 -13.32 10.54 -6.43
C PHE A 511 -13.99 11.50 -5.46
N ILE A 512 -15.03 12.21 -5.90
CA ILE A 512 -15.78 13.11 -5.02
C ILE A 512 -16.46 12.34 -3.89
N SER A 513 -17.11 11.21 -4.21
CA SER A 513 -17.87 10.42 -3.24
C SER A 513 -17.00 9.68 -2.21
N MET A 514 -15.68 9.64 -2.34
CA MET A 514 -14.80 8.96 -1.37
C MET A 514 -14.12 9.90 -0.39
N ILE A 515 -14.07 11.21 -0.65
CA ILE A 515 -13.35 12.20 0.17
C ILE A 515 -13.63 12.04 1.69
N PRO A 516 -14.88 11.95 2.17
CA PRO A 516 -15.14 11.88 3.61
C PRO A 516 -14.67 10.57 4.27
N LEU A 517 -14.46 9.50 3.49
CA LEU A 517 -13.99 8.22 3.99
C LEU A 517 -12.50 8.23 4.36
N HIS A 518 -11.78 9.31 4.00
CA HIS A 518 -10.35 9.49 4.24
C HIS A 518 -10.08 10.65 5.22
N SER A 519 -10.90 10.77 6.28
CA SER A 519 -10.79 11.85 7.28
C SER A 519 -9.46 11.88 8.03
N GLU A 520 -8.75 10.74 8.08
CA GLU A 520 -7.44 10.60 8.71
C GLU A 520 -6.32 11.34 7.94
N ASP A 521 -6.54 11.65 6.65
CA ASP A 521 -5.54 12.28 5.78
C ASP A 521 -6.15 13.45 4.98
N LYS A 522 -5.96 14.66 5.52
CA LYS A 522 -6.52 15.89 4.94
C LYS A 522 -5.90 16.27 3.60
N GLU A 523 -4.64 15.91 3.36
CA GLU A 523 -3.98 16.19 2.08
C GLU A 523 -4.50 15.23 1.00
N ALA A 524 -4.67 13.95 1.33
CA ALA A 524 -5.29 12.98 0.44
C ALA A 524 -6.72 13.38 0.05
N GLN A 525 -7.50 13.93 0.98
CA GLN A 525 -8.84 14.47 0.69
C GLN A 525 -8.82 15.55 -0.40
N ILE A 526 -7.86 16.49 -0.32
CA ILE A 526 -7.70 17.54 -1.33
C ILE A 526 -7.27 16.93 -2.66
N MET A 527 -6.37 15.95 -2.65
CA MET A 527 -5.95 15.24 -3.87
C MET A 527 -7.10 14.50 -4.56
N TYR A 528 -7.96 13.82 -3.80
CA TYR A 528 -9.18 13.21 -4.34
C TYR A 528 -10.11 14.27 -4.94
N TYR A 529 -10.28 15.41 -4.25
CA TYR A 529 -11.10 16.51 -4.75
C TYR A 529 -10.59 17.07 -6.07
N ILE A 530 -9.29 17.43 -6.15
CA ILE A 530 -8.66 17.94 -7.37
C ILE A 530 -8.80 16.92 -8.50
N THR A 531 -8.46 15.65 -8.25
CA THR A 531 -8.50 14.61 -9.29
C THR A 531 -9.91 14.38 -9.82
N GLY A 532 -10.90 14.31 -8.92
CA GLY A 532 -12.31 14.21 -9.30
C GLY A 532 -12.77 15.43 -10.10
N LEU A 533 -12.41 16.64 -9.67
CA LEU A 533 -12.82 17.87 -10.31
C LEU A 533 -12.22 18.05 -11.71
N LYS A 534 -10.98 17.58 -11.93
CA LYS A 534 -10.37 17.54 -13.27
C LYS A 534 -11.18 16.66 -14.23
N CYS A 535 -11.58 15.46 -13.80
CA CYS A 535 -12.42 14.58 -14.62
C CYS A 535 -13.76 15.26 -14.98
N LEU A 536 -14.39 15.95 -14.02
CA LEU A 536 -15.64 16.67 -14.28
C LEU A 536 -15.44 17.87 -15.23
N ASN A 537 -14.38 18.66 -15.06
CA ASN A 537 -14.12 19.80 -15.93
C ASN A 537 -13.77 19.38 -17.37
N ASN A 538 -12.99 18.31 -17.54
CA ASN A 538 -12.74 17.71 -18.87
C ASN A 538 -14.06 17.37 -19.58
N GLN A 539 -15.05 16.84 -18.86
CA GLN A 539 -16.35 16.51 -19.43
C GLN A 539 -17.15 17.74 -19.84
N ILE A 540 -17.03 18.85 -19.10
CA ILE A 540 -17.65 20.13 -19.45
C ILE A 540 -17.04 20.69 -20.73
N GLU A 541 -15.70 20.69 -20.83
CA GLU A 541 -15.00 21.18 -22.03
C GLU A 541 -15.38 20.37 -23.28
N LYS A 542 -15.52 19.05 -23.16
CA LYS A 542 -15.97 18.17 -24.25
C LYS A 542 -17.39 18.51 -24.72
N GLU A 543 -18.31 18.81 -23.80
CA GLU A 543 -19.67 19.24 -24.17
C GLU A 543 -19.70 20.59 -24.88
N GLU A 544 -18.90 21.55 -24.41
CA GLU A 544 -18.80 22.88 -25.00
C GLU A 544 -18.15 22.87 -26.39
N THR A 545 -17.28 21.89 -26.68
CA THR A 545 -16.61 21.73 -27.99
C THR A 545 -17.46 20.98 -29.02
N THR A 546 -18.50 20.27 -28.57
CA THR A 546 -19.40 19.47 -29.43
C THR A 546 -20.66 20.24 -29.87
N LEU A 547 -20.90 21.41 -29.27
CA LEU A 547 -21.95 22.40 -29.62
C LEU A 547 -21.43 23.41 -30.64
#